data_AF-A0A8J8TF21-F1
#
_entry.id   AF-A0A8J8TF21-F1
#
_cell.length_a   1.000
_cell.length_b   1.000
_cell.length_c   1.000
_cell.angle_alpha   90.00
_cell.angle_beta   90.00
_cell.angle_gamma   90.00
#
_symmetry.space_group_name_H-M   'P 1'
#
loop_
_entity.id
_entity.type
_entity.pdbx_description
1 polymer ?
#
loop_
_entity_poly.entity_id
_entity_poly.type
_entity_poly.pdbx_seq_one_letter_code
_entity_poly.pdbx_strand_id
1 'polypeptide(L)'
;MACPKILVLFYGYGSIVDLAKMCAEGAREVTDEIKMVRVPEYFPEELVKKFRINIDSVKDIPEATLSDLEWADGIIMGSPGRFGNLTGQLKLFLDQTGELWRKGSLYG
;
A
#
# COMPACT_ATOMS: atom_id res chain seq x y z
N MET A 1 -9.40 16.14 -19.57
CA MET A 1 -8.36 15.68 -18.64
C MET A 1 -8.37 14.17 -18.65
N ALA A 2 -7.21 13.51 -18.63
CA ALA A 2 -7.17 12.05 -18.50
C ALA A 2 -7.72 11.65 -17.12
N CYS A 3 -8.39 10.49 -17.05
CA CYS A 3 -8.87 9.94 -15.80
C CYS A 3 -7.65 9.44 -15.00
N PRO A 4 -7.36 9.96 -13.79
CA PRO A 4 -6.14 9.61 -13.06
C PRO A 4 -6.21 8.18 -12.54
N LYS A 5 -5.09 7.46 -12.56
CA LYS A 5 -4.95 6.14 -11.93
C LYS A 5 -4.55 6.30 -10.47
N ILE A 6 -5.39 5.84 -9.55
CA ILE A 6 -5.17 6.01 -8.11
C ILE A 6 -4.77 4.69 -7.47
N LEU A 7 -3.61 4.69 -6.80
CA LEU A 7 -3.11 3.58 -6.00
C LEU A 7 -3.36 3.83 -4.52
N VAL A 8 -4.11 2.95 -3.88
CA VAL A 8 -4.20 2.85 -2.42
C VAL A 8 -3.23 1.77 -1.96
N LEU A 9 -2.08 2.19 -1.45
CA LEU A 9 -1.00 1.34 -0.96
C LEU A 9 -1.00 1.37 0.57
N PHE A 10 -1.15 0.23 1.23
CA PHE A 10 -1.10 0.21 2.70
C PHE A 10 -0.35 -0.97 3.28
N TYR A 11 0.18 -0.82 4.49
CA TYR A 11 0.67 -1.94 5.30
C TYR A 11 -0.18 -2.08 6.56
N GLY A 12 -0.37 -3.32 7.01
CA GLY A 12 -0.98 -3.65 8.30
C GLY A 12 -2.33 -4.36 8.18
N TYR A 13 -3.00 -4.48 9.32
CA TYR A 13 -4.18 -5.32 9.50
C TYR A 13 -5.21 -4.58 10.37
N GLY A 14 -6.48 -4.98 10.32
CA GLY A 14 -7.53 -4.34 11.11
C GLY A 14 -7.90 -2.95 10.58
N SER A 15 -7.95 -1.93 11.45
CA SER A 15 -8.54 -0.61 11.11
C SER A 15 -7.88 0.13 9.94
N ILE A 16 -6.59 -0.13 9.67
CA ILE A 16 -5.91 0.44 8.49
C ILE A 16 -6.52 -0.09 7.18
N VAL A 17 -7.04 -1.31 7.18
CA VAL A 17 -7.74 -1.91 6.03
C VAL A 17 -9.04 -1.18 5.77
N ASP A 18 -9.79 -0.86 6.82
CA ASP A 18 -11.03 -0.10 6.70
C ASP A 18 -10.75 1.32 6.18
N LEU A 19 -9.70 1.96 6.68
CA LEU A 19 -9.25 3.25 6.17
C LEU A 19 -8.86 3.17 4.68
N ALA A 20 -8.10 2.15 4.28
CA ALA A 20 -7.73 1.94 2.88
C ALA A 20 -8.96 1.76 1.97
N LYS A 21 -9.96 0.98 2.42
CA LYS A 21 -11.24 0.81 1.70
C LYS A 21 -12.00 2.14 1.57
N MET A 22 -12.05 2.94 2.64
CA MET A 22 -12.68 4.27 2.61
C MET A 22 -11.95 5.22 1.65
N CYS A 23 -10.62 5.20 1.63
CA CYS A 23 -9.84 5.98 0.65
C CYS A 23 -10.10 5.52 -0.78
N ALA A 24 -10.18 4.21 -1.02
CA ALA A 24 -10.51 3.66 -2.34
C ALA A 24 -11.93 4.06 -2.77
N GLU A 25 -12.90 4.05 -1.85
CA GLU A 25 -14.27 4.51 -2.11
C GLU A 25 -14.30 6.00 -2.45
N GLY A 26 -13.64 6.85 -1.66
CA GLY A 26 -13.55 8.28 -1.96
C GLY A 26 -12.87 8.56 -3.31
N ALA A 27 -11.86 7.77 -3.69
CA ALA A 27 -11.22 7.89 -5.00
C ALA A 27 -12.17 7.56 -6.17
N ARG A 28 -13.21 6.74 -5.95
CA ARG A 28 -14.23 6.42 -6.99
C ARG A 28 -15.04 7.63 -7.41
N GLU A 29 -15.08 8.69 -6.62
CA GLU A 29 -15.75 9.94 -6.99
C GLU A 29 -15.04 10.67 -8.14
N VAL A 30 -13.75 10.36 -8.39
CA VAL A 30 -12.93 11.04 -9.39
C VAL A 30 -12.41 10.14 -10.51
N THR A 31 -12.33 8.82 -10.30
CA THR A 31 -11.84 7.85 -11.29
C THR A 31 -12.37 6.43 -11.05
N ASP A 32 -12.50 5.63 -12.11
CA ASP A 32 -12.73 4.19 -12.01
C ASP A 32 -11.42 3.37 -12.00
N GLU A 33 -10.29 4.00 -12.33
CA GLU A 33 -8.97 3.37 -12.41
C GLU A 33 -8.31 3.34 -11.03
N ILE A 34 -8.73 2.40 -10.18
CA ILE A 34 -8.26 2.29 -8.80
C ILE A 34 -7.69 0.91 -8.50
N LYS A 35 -6.50 0.90 -7.89
CA LYS A 35 -5.90 -0.31 -7.30
C LYS A 35 -5.78 -0.14 -5.79
N MET A 36 -6.25 -1.12 -5.05
CA MET A 36 -5.98 -1.24 -3.61
C MET A 36 -5.11 -2.46 -3.38
N VAL A 37 -3.89 -2.24 -2.89
CA VAL A 37 -2.86 -3.27 -2.69
C VAL A 37 -2.26 -3.14 -1.30
N ARG A 38 -1.82 -4.27 -0.75
CA ARG A 38 -1.12 -4.31 0.54
C ARG A 38 0.37 -4.49 0.35
N VAL A 39 1.19 -3.84 1.16
CA VAL A 39 2.63 -4.13 1.22
C VAL A 39 2.83 -5.57 1.69
N PRO A 40 3.77 -6.33 1.09
CA PRO A 40 4.11 -7.68 1.54
C PRO A 40 4.54 -7.71 3.02
N GLU A 41 4.30 -8.84 3.68
CA GLU A 41 4.88 -9.07 5.00
C GLU A 41 6.29 -9.64 4.84
N TYR A 42 7.25 -9.05 5.54
CA TYR A 42 8.67 -9.41 5.43
C TYR A 42 9.17 -10.15 6.67
N PHE A 43 8.37 -10.24 7.72
CA PHE A 43 8.68 -11.10 8.87
C PHE A 43 8.46 -12.58 8.56
N PRO A 44 9.23 -13.47 9.20
CA PRO A 44 8.97 -14.91 9.13
C PRO A 44 7.55 -15.23 9.57
N GLU A 45 6.89 -16.15 8.87
CA GLU A 45 5.50 -16.53 9.13
C GLU A 45 5.24 -16.93 10.59
N GLU A 46 6.19 -17.62 11.22
CA GLU A 46 6.14 -18.00 12.63
C GLU A 46 6.09 -16.81 13.59
N LEU A 47 6.73 -15.69 13.22
CA LEU A 47 6.65 -14.45 13.99
C LEU A 47 5.29 -13.76 13.77
N VAL A 48 4.79 -13.77 12.53
CA VAL A 48 3.48 -13.21 12.17
C VAL A 48 2.35 -13.91 12.94
N LYS A 49 2.36 -15.25 12.98
CA LYS A 49 1.39 -16.07 13.73
C LYS A 49 1.35 -15.70 15.22
N LYS A 50 2.49 -15.34 15.81
CA LYS A 50 2.57 -14.96 17.24
C LYS A 50 1.90 -13.62 17.55
N PHE A 51 1.78 -12.72 16.58
CA PHE A 51 1.17 -11.41 16.81
C PHE A 51 -0.36 -11.46 16.98
N ARG A 52 -1.00 -12.64 16.87
CA ARG A 52 -2.47 -12.82 16.99
C ARG A 52 -3.24 -11.84 16.12
N ILE A 53 -2.69 -11.57 14.93
CA ILE A 53 -3.24 -10.64 13.97
C ILE A 53 -4.38 -11.32 13.22
N ASN A 54 -5.46 -10.58 12.95
CA ASN A 54 -6.53 -11.04 12.07
C ASN A 54 -6.08 -10.99 10.60
N ILE A 55 -5.40 -12.04 10.13
CA ILE A 55 -4.91 -12.14 8.75
C ILE A 55 -6.06 -12.20 7.74
N ASP A 56 -7.23 -12.72 8.14
CA ASP A 56 -8.41 -12.77 7.27
C ASP A 56 -8.87 -11.38 6.80
N SER A 57 -8.52 -10.32 7.54
CA SER A 57 -8.82 -8.95 7.14
C SER A 57 -8.16 -8.52 5.83
N VAL A 58 -7.08 -9.19 5.40
CA VAL A 58 -6.30 -8.84 4.21
C VAL A 58 -6.16 -9.98 3.19
N LYS A 59 -6.81 -11.12 3.42
CA LYS A 59 -6.62 -12.33 2.59
C LYS A 59 -7.02 -12.12 1.11
N ASP A 60 -8.01 -11.27 0.87
CA ASP A 60 -8.54 -10.99 -0.48
C ASP A 60 -7.88 -9.76 -1.12
N ILE A 61 -6.85 -9.19 -0.47
CA ILE A 61 -6.16 -7.98 -0.93
C ILE A 61 -4.81 -8.39 -1.54
N PRO A 62 -4.55 -8.07 -2.82
CA PRO A 62 -3.31 -8.44 -3.48
C PRO A 62 -2.10 -7.72 -2.88
N GLU A 63 -0.94 -8.37 -2.96
CA GLU A 63 0.33 -7.75 -2.57
C GLU A 63 0.81 -6.75 -3.62
N ALA A 64 1.36 -5.64 -3.15
CA ALA A 64 1.89 -4.57 -3.98
C ALA A 64 3.19 -5.01 -4.67
N THR A 65 3.33 -4.58 -5.91
CA THR A 65 4.56 -4.70 -6.69
C THR A 65 5.10 -3.31 -7.05
N LEU A 66 6.37 -3.23 -7.47
CA LEU A 66 6.94 -1.96 -7.92
C LEU A 66 6.23 -1.39 -9.15
N SER A 67 5.67 -2.26 -10.01
CA SER A 67 4.89 -1.82 -11.18
C SER A 67 3.58 -1.13 -10.83
N ASP A 68 3.04 -1.34 -9.61
CA ASP A 68 1.86 -0.62 -9.17
C ASP A 68 2.17 0.87 -8.92
N LEU A 69 3.39 1.16 -8.44
CA LEU A 69 3.86 2.53 -8.28
C LEU A 69 4.05 3.23 -9.63
N GLU A 70 4.60 2.54 -10.63
CA GLU A 70 4.76 3.08 -11.99
C GLU A 70 3.43 3.25 -12.73
N TRP A 71 2.43 2.43 -12.39
CA TRP A 71 1.10 2.51 -12.99
C TRP A 71 0.31 3.74 -12.51
N ALA A 72 0.59 4.23 -11.30
CA ALA A 72 -0.23 5.22 -10.62
C ALA A 72 0.12 6.66 -11.01
N ASP A 73 -0.91 7.49 -11.21
CA ASP A 73 -0.77 8.95 -11.32
C ASP A 73 -0.90 9.63 -9.94
N GLY A 74 -1.55 8.96 -8.99
CA GLY A 74 -1.70 9.40 -7.60
C GLY A 74 -1.61 8.25 -6.62
N ILE A 75 -0.95 8.47 -5.48
CA ILE A 75 -0.70 7.42 -4.47
C ILE A 75 -1.19 7.88 -3.11
N ILE A 76 -2.06 7.08 -2.50
CA ILE A 76 -2.49 7.19 -1.10
C ILE A 76 -1.74 6.11 -0.32
N MET A 77 -0.88 6.51 0.62
CA MET A 77 -0.08 5.59 1.43
C MET A 77 -0.58 5.53 2.87
N GLY A 78 -0.80 4.31 3.38
CA GLY A 78 -1.28 4.07 4.75
C GLY A 78 -0.43 3.08 5.54
N SER A 79 -0.19 3.37 6.81
CA SER A 79 0.51 2.47 7.74
C SER A 79 0.10 2.77 9.18
N PRO A 80 0.06 1.78 10.08
CA PRO A 80 0.05 2.03 11.52
C PRO A 80 1.23 2.93 11.94
N GLY A 81 1.02 3.74 12.97
CA GLY A 81 2.10 4.51 13.58
C GLY A 81 3.05 3.62 14.38
N ARG A 82 4.36 3.76 14.16
CA ARG A 82 5.44 3.17 14.97
C ARG A 82 6.38 4.28 15.40
N PHE A 83 6.33 4.64 16.69
CA PHE A 83 7.11 5.76 17.26
C PHE A 83 6.92 7.08 16.51
N GLY A 84 5.69 7.36 16.05
CA GLY A 84 5.37 8.55 15.26
C GLY A 84 5.82 8.48 13.79
N ASN A 85 6.23 7.31 13.29
CA ASN A 85 6.68 7.10 11.92
C ASN A 85 5.92 5.97 11.21
N LEU A 86 6.23 5.77 9.93
CA LEU A 86 5.86 4.64 9.09
C LEU A 86 6.32 3.33 9.74
N THR A 87 5.64 2.23 9.41
CA THR A 87 6.12 0.88 9.73
C THR A 87 7.39 0.55 8.95
N GLY A 88 8.21 -0.34 9.53
CA GLY A 88 9.41 -0.85 8.86
C GLY A 88 9.08 -1.56 7.55
N GLN A 89 7.92 -2.23 7.46
CA GLN A 89 7.47 -2.92 6.26
C GLN A 89 7.17 -1.95 5.10
N LEU A 90 6.38 -0.90 5.34
CA LEU A 90 6.14 0.11 4.31
C LEU A 90 7.46 0.80 3.92
N LYS A 91 8.33 1.09 4.88
CA LYS A 91 9.65 1.67 4.59
C LYS A 91 10.51 0.75 3.74
N LEU A 92 10.56 -0.55 4.03
CA LEU A 92 11.34 -1.53 3.29
C LEU A 92 10.85 -1.69 1.85
N PHE A 93 9.53 -1.65 1.62
CA PHE A 93 8.96 -1.65 0.27
C PHE A 93 9.41 -0.42 -0.52
N LEU A 94 9.38 0.77 0.09
CA LEU A 94 9.87 1.99 -0.54
C LEU A 94 11.39 1.96 -0.78
N ASP A 95 12.16 1.30 0.08
CA ASP A 95 13.62 1.15 -0.13
C ASP A 95 13.96 0.29 -1.36
N GLN A 96 13.01 -0.47 -1.90
CA GLN A 96 13.16 -1.22 -3.14
C GLN A 96 12.96 -0.36 -4.40
N THR A 97 12.52 0.90 -4.28
CA THR A 97 12.21 1.77 -5.43
C THR A 97 13.43 2.48 -6.01
N GLY A 98 14.66 2.05 -5.67
CA GLY A 98 15.89 2.72 -6.11
C GLY A 98 16.03 2.83 -7.63
N GLU A 99 15.64 1.79 -8.37
CA GLU A 99 15.66 1.81 -9.84
C GLU A 99 14.60 2.78 -10.41
N LEU A 100 13.38 2.76 -9.87
CA LEU A 100 12.30 3.65 -10.28
C LEU A 100 12.66 5.12 -10.06
N TRP A 101 13.25 5.42 -8.90
CA TRP A 101 13.76 6.74 -8.57
C TRP A 101 14.84 7.19 -9.56
N ARG A 102 15.83 6.32 -9.84
CA ARG A 102 16.91 6.63 -10.79
C ARG A 102 16.39 6.93 -12.21
N LYS A 103 15.31 6.27 -12.64
CA LYS A 103 14.67 6.52 -13.93
C LYS A 103 13.77 7.76 -13.94
N GLY A 104 13.46 8.32 -12.78
CA GLY A 104 12.46 9.38 -12.64
C GLY A 104 11.02 8.91 -12.81
N SER A 105 10.75 7.59 -12.76
CA SER A 105 9.40 7.04 -12.94
C SER A 105 8.40 7.49 -11.87
N LEU A 106 8.89 8.01 -10.74
CA LEU A 106 8.08 8.49 -9.61
C LEU A 106 8.06 10.02 -9.51
N TYR A 107 8.53 10.73 -10.55
CA TYR A 107 8.46 12.19 -10.61
C TYR A 107 7.11 12.60 -11.20
N GLY A 108 6.34 13.38 -10.44
CA GLY A 108 5.07 13.97 -10.86
C GLY A 108 5.19 15.47 -11.07
#